data_AF-A0A346D466-F1
#
_entry.id   AF-A0A346D466-F1
#
_cell.length_a   1.000
_cell.length_b   1.000
_cell.length_c   1.000
_cell.angle_alpha   90.00
_cell.angle_beta   90.00
_cell.angle_gamma   90.00
#
_symmetry.space_group_name_H-M   'P 1'
#
loop_
_entity.id
_entity.type
_entity.pdbx_description
1 polymer ?
#
loop_
_entity_poly.entity_id
_entity_poly.type
_entity_poly.pdbx_seq_one_letter_code
_entity_poly.pdbx_strand_id
1 'polypeptide(L)'
;KCTMNFEKNDIPLATNDSSIEKTDKTDKIDHFNYSIRYVRCLLRILCIWQLVVAEPTRLEKHLSTLFLPFVSILMITLVLPLYCHFIFRPVSHFEMILLLGPLTFQTGNIIMHFILLIRSKTLKLCVQHMEHDWLKFDDPTELNIMKKHVRYSHVLTLVCISFMYASAISYFLIWPLLSGDALDDKNEAAKPKTIPGTEDYFNAQANLLYKIVFCINFISALFHYTVTTAVCNLAIVLVSHACGLIQIIIWNLENFIQQITDKNSSPDETNMRIRIIIEKHVELLNSSRLQRKL
;
A
#
# COMPACT_ATOMS: atom_id res chain seq x y z
N LYS A 1 -46.48 -42.51 48.23
CA LYS A 1 -45.49 -41.64 48.91
C LYS A 1 -44.29 -41.53 47.96
N CYS A 2 -43.98 -40.31 47.51
CA CYS A 2 -42.80 -39.88 46.71
C CYS A 2 -42.72 -40.39 45.24
N THR A 3 -42.85 -39.60 44.16
CA THR A 3 -42.23 -38.36 43.62
C THR A 3 -41.12 -38.62 42.59
N MET A 4 -41.39 -38.13 41.37
CA MET A 4 -40.53 -37.55 40.30
C MET A 4 -39.01 -37.82 40.27
N ASN A 5 -38.48 -38.05 39.06
CA ASN A 5 -37.69 -37.00 38.39
C ASN A 5 -37.60 -37.20 36.86
N PHE A 6 -38.05 -36.16 36.15
CA PHE A 6 -37.73 -35.86 34.76
C PHE A 6 -36.31 -35.30 34.74
N GLU A 7 -35.37 -36.00 34.10
CA GLU A 7 -34.06 -35.44 33.82
C GLU A 7 -34.11 -34.74 32.47
N LYS A 8 -34.30 -33.42 32.53
CA LYS A 8 -34.24 -32.51 31.41
C LYS A 8 -32.76 -32.24 31.13
N ASN A 9 -32.23 -32.82 30.06
CA ASN A 9 -30.90 -32.50 29.54
C ASN A 9 -30.93 -31.09 28.94
N ASP A 10 -30.74 -30.08 29.79
CA ASP A 10 -30.41 -28.72 29.36
C ASP A 10 -28.91 -28.69 28.96
N ILE A 11 -28.65 -28.86 27.66
CA ILE A 11 -27.35 -28.55 27.04
C ILE A 11 -27.21 -27.01 27.03
N PRO A 12 -26.08 -26.42 27.46
CA PRO A 12 -25.94 -24.97 27.51
C PRO A 12 -25.84 -24.39 26.09
N LEU A 13 -26.94 -23.82 25.60
CA LEU A 13 -27.03 -23.14 24.29
C LEU A 13 -26.10 -21.89 24.23
N ALA A 14 -25.80 -21.27 25.38
CA ALA A 14 -25.02 -20.03 25.47
C ALA A 14 -23.51 -20.18 25.19
N THR A 15 -22.93 -21.37 25.37
CA THR A 15 -21.49 -21.60 25.10
C THR A 15 -21.19 -21.81 23.62
N ASN A 16 -22.16 -22.28 22.84
CA ASN A 16 -22.00 -22.45 21.39
C ASN A 16 -22.13 -21.12 20.64
N ASP A 17 -23.10 -20.27 21.00
CA ASP A 17 -23.24 -18.96 20.34
C ASP A 17 -22.03 -18.06 20.55
N SER A 18 -21.49 -18.01 21.78
CA SER A 18 -20.30 -17.20 22.08
C SER A 18 -19.01 -17.72 21.46
N SER A 19 -18.92 -19.00 21.12
CA SER A 19 -17.77 -19.57 20.41
C SER A 19 -17.89 -19.41 18.89
N ILE A 20 -19.11 -19.52 18.34
CA ILE A 20 -19.41 -19.27 16.92
C ILE A 20 -19.16 -17.80 16.57
N GLU A 21 -19.67 -16.86 17.37
CA GLU A 21 -19.48 -15.42 17.15
C GLU A 21 -18.00 -15.02 17.20
N LYS A 22 -17.24 -15.58 18.13
CA LYS A 22 -15.78 -15.38 18.20
C LYS A 22 -15.07 -15.92 16.95
N THR A 23 -15.53 -17.06 16.42
CA THR A 23 -14.91 -17.70 15.25
C THR A 23 -15.19 -16.89 13.98
N ASP A 24 -16.43 -16.43 13.78
CA ASP A 24 -16.83 -15.58 12.66
C ASP A 24 -16.08 -14.25 12.64
N LYS A 25 -16.00 -13.57 13.79
CA LYS A 25 -15.24 -12.34 13.93
C LYS A 25 -13.76 -12.54 13.62
N THR A 26 -13.18 -13.67 14.01
CA THR A 26 -11.77 -14.00 13.73
C THR A 26 -11.55 -14.22 12.23
N ASP A 27 -12.42 -14.96 11.55
CA ASP A 27 -12.33 -15.17 10.10
C ASP A 27 -12.41 -13.85 9.32
N LYS A 28 -13.34 -12.95 9.69
CA LYS A 28 -13.46 -11.62 9.10
C LYS A 28 -12.20 -10.77 9.27
N ILE A 29 -11.58 -10.81 10.45
CA ILE A 29 -10.30 -10.13 10.71
C ILE A 29 -9.18 -10.72 9.85
N ASP A 30 -9.17 -12.04 9.64
CA ASP A 30 -8.17 -12.70 8.79
C ASP A 30 -8.34 -12.32 7.31
N HIS A 31 -9.57 -12.22 6.80
CA HIS A 31 -9.82 -11.73 5.44
C HIS A 31 -9.41 -10.26 5.26
N PHE A 32 -9.66 -9.42 6.27
CA PHE A 32 -9.16 -8.05 6.29
C PHE A 32 -7.62 -8.01 6.28
N ASN A 33 -6.98 -8.78 7.16
CA ASN A 33 -5.53 -8.90 7.24
C ASN A 33 -4.91 -9.36 5.92
N TYR A 34 -5.59 -10.28 5.24
CA TYR A 34 -5.21 -10.76 3.92
C TYR A 34 -5.29 -9.62 2.88
N SER A 35 -6.39 -8.84 2.86
CA SER A 35 -6.62 -7.73 1.93
C SER A 35 -5.50 -6.68 1.93
N ILE A 36 -4.97 -6.34 3.10
CA ILE A 36 -3.93 -5.31 3.25
C ILE A 36 -2.51 -5.88 3.40
N ARG A 37 -2.31 -7.19 3.18
CA ARG A 37 -1.04 -7.89 3.47
C ARG A 37 0.18 -7.25 2.81
N TYR A 38 0.09 -6.93 1.52
CA TYR A 38 1.21 -6.36 0.77
C TYR A 38 1.48 -4.90 1.15
N VAL A 39 0.43 -4.10 1.30
CA VAL A 39 0.52 -2.71 1.77
C VAL A 39 1.16 -2.65 3.15
N ARG A 40 0.74 -3.52 4.07
CA ARG A 40 1.33 -3.68 5.39
C ARG A 40 2.82 -4.00 5.31
N CYS A 41 3.21 -4.95 4.45
CA CYS A 41 4.61 -5.33 4.27
C CYS A 41 5.47 -4.14 3.79
N LEU A 42 5.02 -3.44 2.74
CA LEU A 42 5.73 -2.30 2.15
C LEU A 42 5.85 -1.12 3.12
N LEU A 43 4.75 -0.75 3.79
CA LEU A 43 4.77 0.31 4.80
C LEU A 43 5.62 -0.06 6.03
N ARG A 44 5.78 -1.35 6.34
CA ARG A 44 6.69 -1.81 7.40
C ARG A 44 8.14 -1.64 7.01
N ILE A 45 8.50 -1.91 5.75
CA ILE A 45 9.85 -1.64 5.21
C ILE A 45 10.16 -0.14 5.31
N LEU A 46 9.20 0.73 5.01
CA LEU A 46 9.35 2.19 5.13
C LEU A 46 9.29 2.69 6.59
N CYS A 47 9.11 1.82 7.58
CA CYS A 47 8.90 2.14 8.98
C CYS A 47 7.66 3.02 9.28
N ILE A 48 6.74 3.18 8.31
CA ILE A 48 5.51 4.00 8.41
C ILE A 48 4.37 3.21 9.05
N TRP A 49 4.34 1.89 8.88
CA TRP A 49 3.24 1.04 9.35
C TRP A 49 2.89 1.24 10.84
N GLN A 50 3.87 1.52 11.69
CA GLN A 50 3.66 1.76 13.12
C GLN A 50 2.83 3.01 13.44
N LEU A 51 2.79 3.99 12.52
CA LEU A 51 1.91 5.16 12.62
C LEU A 51 0.46 4.84 12.21
N VAL A 52 0.27 3.78 11.43
CA VAL A 52 -1.02 3.34 10.87
C VAL A 52 -1.71 2.35 11.80
N VAL A 53 -0.95 1.54 12.54
CA VAL A 53 -1.49 0.55 13.49
C VAL A 53 -2.28 1.21 14.62
N ALA A 54 -3.40 0.57 15.02
CA ALA A 54 -4.25 1.00 16.13
C ALA A 54 -3.46 1.03 17.45
N GLU A 55 -2.85 -0.09 17.82
CA GLU A 55 -2.06 -0.26 19.04
C GLU A 55 -0.66 -0.85 18.75
N PRO A 56 0.36 -0.01 18.46
CA PRO A 56 1.72 -0.48 18.26
C PRO A 56 2.36 -0.89 19.59
N THR A 57 3.19 -1.93 19.60
CA THR A 57 3.94 -2.29 20.81
C THR A 57 4.99 -1.21 21.16
N ARG A 58 5.37 -1.10 22.45
CA ARG A 58 6.35 -0.10 22.90
C ARG A 58 7.69 -0.20 22.17
N LEU A 59 8.15 -1.43 21.90
CA LEU A 59 9.39 -1.71 21.18
C LEU A 59 9.29 -1.23 19.72
N GLU A 60 8.21 -1.60 19.03
CA GLU A 60 7.99 -1.21 17.64
C GLU A 60 7.87 0.31 17.45
N LYS A 61 7.21 0.99 18.40
CA LYS A 61 7.12 2.45 18.40
C LYS A 61 8.50 3.10 18.53
N HIS A 62 9.34 2.60 19.43
CA HIS A 62 10.70 3.13 19.62
C HIS A 62 11.58 2.87 18.40
N LEU A 63 11.56 1.64 17.87
CA LEU A 63 12.30 1.27 16.65
C LEU A 63 11.85 2.15 15.47
N SER A 64 10.55 2.28 15.21
CA SER A 64 10.06 3.15 14.13
C SER A 64 10.46 4.62 14.32
N THR A 65 10.38 5.14 15.55
CA THR A 65 10.80 6.53 15.85
C THR A 65 12.28 6.76 15.56
N LEU A 66 13.14 5.76 15.78
CA LEU A 66 14.58 5.84 15.51
C LEU A 66 14.92 5.59 14.03
N PHE A 67 14.32 4.58 13.41
CA PHE A 67 14.63 4.18 12.03
C PHE A 67 14.00 5.09 10.97
N LEU A 68 12.88 5.74 11.27
CA LEU A 68 12.21 6.64 10.33
C LEU A 68 13.05 7.87 9.91
N PRO A 69 13.67 8.65 10.82
CA PRO A 69 14.56 9.74 10.44
C PRO A 69 15.80 9.21 9.70
N PHE A 70 16.30 8.02 10.07
CA PHE A 70 17.42 7.39 9.37
C PHE A 70 17.09 7.08 7.90
N VAL A 71 15.94 6.48 7.61
CA VAL A 71 15.47 6.24 6.23
C VAL A 71 15.31 7.55 5.47
N SER A 72 14.73 8.56 6.11
CA SER A 72 14.53 9.88 5.48
C SER A 72 15.87 10.57 5.13
N ILE A 73 16.85 10.52 6.04
CA ILE A 73 18.20 11.07 5.80
C ILE A 73 18.91 10.30 4.68
N LEU A 74 18.82 8.96 4.69
CA LEU A 74 19.42 8.11 3.68
C LEU A 74 18.89 8.40 2.26
N MET A 75 17.59 8.64 2.15
CA MET A 75 16.92 9.02 0.90
C MET A 75 17.40 10.37 0.37
N ILE A 76 17.56 11.37 1.25
CA ILE A 76 18.05 12.71 0.90
C ILE A 76 19.54 12.67 0.52
N THR A 77 20.33 11.87 1.22
CA THR A 77 21.79 11.75 1.00
C THR A 77 22.12 11.17 -0.38
N LEU A 78 21.24 10.35 -0.96
CA LEU A 78 21.38 9.89 -2.35
C LEU A 78 21.18 11.03 -3.36
N VAL A 79 20.22 11.91 -3.11
CA VAL A 79 19.79 12.96 -4.04
C VAL A 79 20.74 14.16 -4.02
N LEU A 80 21.27 14.51 -2.84
CA LEU A 80 22.10 15.70 -2.65
C LEU A 80 23.35 15.74 -3.57
N PRO A 81 24.17 14.67 -3.69
CA PRO A 81 25.32 14.66 -4.60
C PRO A 81 24.93 14.82 -6.08
N LEU A 82 23.79 14.24 -6.50
CA LEU A 82 23.30 14.38 -7.87
C LEU A 82 22.90 15.83 -8.19
N TYR A 83 22.26 16.53 -7.25
CA TYR A 83 21.97 17.96 -7.39
C TYR A 83 23.24 18.82 -7.38
N CYS A 84 24.21 18.51 -6.51
CA CYS A 84 25.50 19.20 -6.53
C CYS A 84 26.21 19.01 -7.87
N HIS A 85 26.21 17.79 -8.42
CA HIS A 85 26.77 17.51 -9.74
C HIS A 85 26.08 18.32 -10.84
N PHE A 86 24.74 18.36 -10.82
CA PHE A 86 23.93 19.10 -11.79
C PHE A 86 24.16 20.62 -11.75
N ILE A 87 24.38 21.19 -10.56
CA ILE A 87 24.54 22.65 -10.37
C ILE A 87 25.98 23.10 -10.61
N PHE A 88 26.97 22.38 -10.07
CA PHE A 88 28.36 22.85 -10.02
C PHE A 88 29.20 22.41 -11.21
N ARG A 89 28.83 21.34 -11.92
CA ARG A 89 29.58 20.87 -13.10
C ARG A 89 28.93 21.44 -14.37
N PRO A 90 29.70 21.93 -15.35
CA PRO A 90 29.16 22.20 -16.67
C PRO A 90 28.77 20.87 -17.32
N VAL A 91 27.46 20.59 -17.36
CA VAL A 91 26.87 19.40 -17.97
C VAL A 91 26.41 19.76 -19.39
N SER A 92 26.61 18.86 -20.37
CA SER A 92 26.10 19.08 -21.73
C SER A 92 24.57 19.08 -21.77
N HIS A 93 23.95 19.72 -22.78
CA HIS A 93 22.49 19.74 -22.91
C HIS A 93 21.87 18.32 -22.98
N PHE A 94 22.59 17.36 -23.58
CA PHE A 94 22.15 15.97 -23.66
C PHE A 94 22.19 15.28 -22.29
N GLU A 95 23.31 15.40 -21.56
CA GLU A 95 23.45 14.85 -20.21
C GLU A 95 22.47 15.50 -19.21
N MET A 96 22.15 16.78 -19.40
CA MET A 96 21.16 17.50 -18.60
C MET A 96 19.77 16.86 -18.74
N ILE A 97 19.31 16.60 -19.96
CA ILE A 97 18.03 15.93 -20.24
C ILE A 97 18.03 14.51 -19.65
N LEU A 98 19.17 13.82 -19.77
CA LEU A 98 19.35 12.46 -19.30
C LEU A 98 19.27 12.34 -17.76
N LEU A 99 19.89 13.29 -17.04
CA LEU A 99 19.91 13.33 -15.57
C LEU A 99 18.60 13.87 -14.97
N LEU A 100 17.83 14.65 -15.74
CA LEU A 100 16.55 15.21 -15.31
C LEU A 100 15.52 14.11 -14.95
N GLY A 101 15.50 13.00 -15.70
CA GLY A 101 14.60 11.87 -15.41
C GLY A 101 14.83 11.27 -14.02
N PRO A 102 16.04 10.76 -13.72
CA PRO A 102 16.38 10.25 -12.39
C PRO A 102 16.19 11.28 -11.26
N LEU A 103 16.57 12.55 -11.47
CA LEU A 103 16.41 13.61 -10.47
C LEU A 103 14.95 13.88 -10.12
N THR A 104 14.08 14.00 -11.13
CA THR A 104 12.64 14.23 -10.94
C THR A 104 11.97 13.01 -10.30
N PHE A 105 12.35 11.80 -10.69
CA PHE A 105 11.86 10.58 -10.07
C PHE A 105 12.25 10.47 -8.59
N GLN A 106 13.53 10.70 -8.25
CA GLN A 106 14.01 10.59 -6.86
C GLN A 106 13.40 11.68 -5.97
N THR A 107 13.31 12.92 -6.45
CA THR A 107 12.64 13.98 -5.70
C THR A 107 11.15 13.72 -5.51
N GLY A 108 10.47 13.21 -6.53
CA GLY A 108 9.08 12.78 -6.43
C GLY A 108 8.89 11.73 -5.34
N ASN A 109 9.77 10.74 -5.23
CA ASN A 109 9.71 9.73 -4.18
C ASN A 109 9.96 10.31 -2.78
N ILE A 110 10.88 11.27 -2.62
CA ILE A 110 11.08 11.97 -1.34
C ILE A 110 9.80 12.71 -0.93
N ILE A 111 9.19 13.45 -1.86
CA ILE A 111 7.95 14.18 -1.62
C ILE A 111 6.84 13.20 -1.22
N MET A 112 6.67 12.11 -1.97
CA MET A 112 5.67 11.07 -1.68
C MET A 112 5.89 10.41 -0.31
N HIS A 113 7.15 10.17 0.08
CA HIS A 113 7.50 9.65 1.41
C HIS A 113 7.03 10.61 2.52
N PHE A 114 7.35 11.91 2.41
CA PHE A 114 6.88 12.90 3.38
C PHE A 114 5.36 13.06 3.38
N ILE A 115 4.70 12.97 2.22
CA ILE A 115 3.23 12.97 2.14
C ILE A 115 2.66 11.76 2.91
N LEU A 116 3.21 10.55 2.73
CA LEU A 116 2.79 9.38 3.50
C LEU A 116 2.96 9.57 5.01
N LEU A 117 4.03 10.24 5.44
CA LEU A 117 4.26 10.55 6.85
C LEU A 117 3.25 11.55 7.41
N ILE A 118 3.03 12.66 6.71
CA ILE A 118 2.08 13.69 7.11
C ILE A 118 0.65 13.13 7.12
N ARG A 119 0.30 12.32 6.12
CA ARG A 119 -1.01 11.70 5.95
C ARG A 119 -1.18 10.37 6.68
N SER A 120 -0.21 9.95 7.48
CA SER A 120 -0.26 8.68 8.23
C SER A 120 -1.50 8.54 9.13
N LYS A 121 -1.97 9.65 9.72
CA LYS A 121 -3.23 9.69 10.50
C LYS A 121 -4.45 9.42 9.64
N THR A 122 -4.53 10.03 8.45
CA THR A 122 -5.61 9.78 7.50
C THR A 122 -5.58 8.33 7.03
N LEU A 123 -4.38 7.80 6.74
CA LEU A 123 -4.19 6.41 6.37
C LEU A 123 -4.64 5.44 7.48
N LYS A 124 -4.32 5.74 8.74
CA LYS A 124 -4.84 5.00 9.91
C LYS A 124 -6.36 4.95 9.91
N LEU A 125 -7.01 6.10 9.75
CA LEU A 125 -8.47 6.17 9.67
C LEU A 125 -9.00 5.34 8.51
N CYS A 126 -8.39 5.39 7.32
CA CYS A 126 -8.81 4.58 6.19
C CYS A 126 -8.74 3.08 6.48
N VAL A 127 -7.62 2.62 7.06
CA VAL A 127 -7.43 1.21 7.43
C VAL A 127 -8.45 0.76 8.49
N GLN A 128 -8.76 1.61 9.47
CA GLN A 128 -9.79 1.34 10.47
C GLN A 128 -11.20 1.27 9.87
N HIS A 129 -11.53 2.16 8.92
CA HIS A 129 -12.80 2.08 8.21
C HIS A 129 -12.92 0.80 7.41
N MET A 130 -11.86 0.41 6.69
CA MET A 130 -11.84 -0.87 5.97
C MET A 130 -12.09 -2.04 6.94
N GLU A 131 -11.38 -2.09 8.06
CA GLU A 131 -11.58 -3.12 9.09
C GLU A 131 -13.04 -3.17 9.57
N HIS A 132 -13.63 -2.02 9.87
CA HIS A 132 -15.03 -1.93 10.28
C HIS A 132 -15.99 -2.38 9.18
N ASP A 133 -15.70 -2.10 7.91
CA ASP A 133 -16.51 -2.58 6.79
C ASP A 133 -16.47 -4.12 6.71
N TRP A 134 -15.29 -4.72 6.89
CA TRP A 134 -15.14 -6.19 6.91
C TRP A 134 -15.93 -6.85 8.04
N LEU A 135 -16.00 -6.21 9.20
CA LEU A 135 -16.75 -6.72 10.34
C LEU A 135 -18.28 -6.64 10.15
N LYS A 136 -18.77 -5.78 9.25
CA LYS A 136 -20.22 -5.59 8.99
C LYS A 136 -20.80 -6.59 7.99
N PHE A 137 -19.98 -7.30 7.23
CA PHE A 137 -20.50 -8.25 6.23
C PHE A 137 -21.02 -9.50 6.92
N ASP A 138 -22.33 -9.64 7.00
CA ASP A 138 -22.99 -10.86 7.52
C ASP A 138 -23.55 -11.73 6.40
N ASP A 139 -23.84 -11.15 5.23
CA ASP A 139 -24.31 -11.89 4.07
C ASP A 139 -23.13 -12.58 3.33
N PRO A 140 -23.22 -13.90 3.08
CA PRO A 140 -22.14 -14.65 2.43
C PRO A 140 -21.89 -14.22 0.98
N THR A 141 -22.89 -13.66 0.30
CA THR A 141 -22.76 -13.14 -1.07
C THR A 141 -21.98 -11.84 -1.08
N GLU A 142 -22.29 -10.91 -0.16
CA GLU A 142 -21.53 -9.68 0.04
C GLU A 142 -20.05 -9.98 0.34
N LEU A 143 -19.79 -10.92 1.26
CA LEU A 143 -18.44 -11.36 1.60
C LEU A 143 -17.71 -11.96 0.39
N ASN A 144 -18.40 -12.75 -0.43
CA ASN A 144 -17.81 -13.35 -1.63
C ASN A 144 -17.49 -12.30 -2.71
N ILE A 145 -18.34 -11.29 -2.89
CA ILE A 145 -18.09 -10.15 -3.78
C ILE A 145 -16.82 -9.42 -3.32
N MET A 146 -16.72 -9.08 -2.04
CA MET A 146 -15.52 -8.39 -1.51
C MET A 146 -14.26 -9.25 -1.66
N LYS A 147 -14.32 -10.55 -1.34
CA LYS A 147 -13.20 -11.50 -1.53
C LYS A 147 -12.73 -11.54 -2.99
N LYS A 148 -13.65 -11.43 -3.95
CA LYS A 148 -13.30 -11.37 -5.38
C LYS A 148 -12.48 -10.11 -5.71
N HIS A 149 -12.88 -8.94 -5.20
CA HIS A 149 -12.13 -7.69 -5.37
C HIS A 149 -10.75 -7.72 -4.70
N VAL A 150 -10.63 -8.35 -3.54
CA VAL A 150 -9.32 -8.57 -2.89
C VAL A 150 -8.40 -9.44 -3.74
N ARG A 151 -8.91 -10.50 -4.38
CA ARG A 151 -8.10 -11.33 -5.28
C ARG A 151 -7.60 -10.52 -6.48
N TYR A 152 -8.46 -9.69 -7.09
CA TYR A 152 -8.03 -8.81 -8.17
C TYR A 152 -6.99 -7.78 -7.71
N SER A 153 -7.18 -7.18 -6.54
CA SER A 153 -6.22 -6.22 -5.98
C SER A 153 -4.85 -6.87 -5.73
N HIS A 154 -4.81 -8.12 -5.27
CA HIS A 154 -3.58 -8.89 -5.08
C HIS A 154 -2.85 -9.18 -6.38
N VAL A 155 -3.58 -9.56 -7.44
CA VAL A 155 -2.98 -9.78 -8.76
C VAL A 155 -2.37 -8.46 -9.28
N LEU A 156 -3.13 -7.36 -9.20
CA LEU A 156 -2.65 -6.04 -9.64
C LEU A 156 -1.45 -5.57 -8.80
N THR A 157 -1.45 -5.86 -7.49
CA THR A 157 -0.34 -5.58 -6.58
C THR A 157 0.91 -6.34 -6.98
N LEU A 158 0.81 -7.65 -7.25
CA LEU A 158 1.94 -8.47 -7.67
C LEU A 158 2.51 -8.01 -9.02
N VAL A 159 1.64 -7.67 -9.97
CA VAL A 159 2.05 -7.07 -11.24
C VAL A 159 2.78 -5.75 -11.01
N CYS A 160 2.24 -4.85 -10.18
CA CYS A 160 2.86 -3.57 -9.84
C CYS A 160 4.24 -3.76 -9.20
N ILE A 161 4.37 -4.64 -8.20
CA ILE A 161 5.65 -4.96 -7.56
C ILE A 161 6.63 -5.50 -8.61
N SER A 162 6.22 -6.48 -9.42
CA SER A 162 7.10 -7.08 -10.42
C SER A 162 7.63 -6.05 -11.43
N PHE A 163 6.76 -5.15 -11.90
CA PHE A 163 7.12 -4.10 -12.85
C PHE A 163 8.07 -3.06 -12.22
N MET A 164 7.77 -2.62 -10.99
CA MET A 164 8.62 -1.65 -10.28
C MET A 164 10.02 -2.20 -9.99
N TYR A 165 10.14 -3.44 -9.51
CA TYR A 165 11.46 -4.02 -9.25
C TYR A 165 12.19 -4.44 -10.54
N ALA A 166 11.48 -4.90 -11.56
CA ALA A 166 12.08 -5.17 -12.87
C ALA A 166 12.64 -3.89 -13.51
N SER A 167 11.91 -2.77 -13.42
CA SER A 167 12.42 -1.47 -13.88
C SER A 167 13.65 -1.03 -13.10
N ALA A 168 13.68 -1.23 -11.78
CA ALA A 168 14.86 -0.95 -10.96
C ALA A 168 16.08 -1.77 -11.40
N ILE A 169 15.91 -3.08 -11.56
CA ILE A 169 16.97 -3.98 -12.01
C ILE A 169 17.44 -3.59 -13.42
N SER A 170 16.51 -3.25 -14.32
CA SER A 170 16.84 -2.82 -15.68
C SER A 170 17.66 -1.53 -15.67
N TYR A 171 17.33 -0.56 -14.80
CA TYR A 171 18.12 0.66 -14.64
C TYR A 171 19.54 0.35 -14.13
N PHE A 172 19.67 -0.56 -13.16
CA PHE A 172 20.98 -0.94 -12.61
C PHE A 172 21.83 -1.80 -13.54
N LEU A 173 21.23 -2.66 -14.37
CA LEU A 173 21.95 -3.56 -15.27
C LEU A 173 22.21 -2.93 -16.64
N ILE A 174 21.20 -2.29 -17.22
CA ILE A 174 21.26 -1.81 -18.60
C ILE A 174 22.04 -0.50 -18.68
N TRP A 175 21.94 0.37 -17.67
CA TRP A 175 22.63 1.65 -17.73
C TRP A 175 24.17 1.53 -17.76
N PRO A 176 24.81 0.70 -16.92
CA PRO A 176 26.25 0.49 -17.02
C PRO A 176 26.67 -0.20 -18.33
N LEU A 177 25.81 -1.06 -18.90
CA LEU A 177 26.08 -1.78 -20.14
C LEU A 177 25.92 -0.91 -21.40
N LEU A 178 24.93 0.00 -21.42
CA LEU A 178 24.70 0.93 -22.52
C LEU A 178 25.71 2.07 -22.55
N SER A 179 26.29 2.42 -21.40
CA SER A 179 27.32 3.45 -21.31
C SER A 179 28.71 2.87 -21.66
N GLY A 180 28.74 2.02 -22.68
CA GLY A 180 29.83 1.13 -23.04
C GLY A 180 31.21 1.78 -23.07
N ASP A 181 32.19 0.93 -22.79
CA ASP A 181 33.62 1.14 -22.90
C ASP A 181 33.98 2.04 -24.09
N ALA A 182 34.40 3.28 -23.79
CA ALA A 182 35.17 4.03 -24.76
C ALA A 182 36.51 3.31 -24.89
N LEU A 183 36.70 2.57 -25.99
CA LEU A 183 38.00 2.06 -26.40
C LEU A 183 38.92 3.27 -26.54
N ASP A 184 39.79 3.48 -25.56
CA ASP A 184 40.93 4.36 -25.72
C ASP A 184 41.92 3.65 -26.65
N ASP A 185 42.41 4.36 -27.66
CA ASP A 185 43.24 3.85 -28.77
C ASP A 185 44.68 3.51 -28.30
N LYS A 186 44.85 3.21 -27.01
CA LYS A 186 46.10 2.92 -26.33
C LYS A 186 45.86 1.88 -25.25
N ASN A 187 45.86 0.59 -25.61
CA ASN A 187 46.23 -0.60 -24.81
C ASN A 187 46.21 -0.54 -23.25
N GLU A 188 45.25 0.14 -22.65
CA GLU A 188 44.94 0.10 -21.23
C GLU A 188 43.44 -0.23 -21.14
N ALA A 189 43.13 -1.24 -20.33
CA ALA A 189 41.83 -1.88 -20.27
C ALA A 189 40.68 -0.87 -20.27
N ALA A 190 39.81 -0.98 -21.28
CA ALA A 190 38.67 -0.12 -21.50
C ALA A 190 37.80 -0.07 -20.23
N LYS A 191 37.46 1.15 -19.80
CA LYS A 191 36.65 1.40 -18.60
C LYS A 191 35.21 1.71 -19.01
N PRO A 192 34.20 1.07 -18.38
CA PRO A 192 32.81 1.36 -18.69
C PRO A 192 32.48 2.77 -18.20
N LYS A 193 31.94 3.59 -19.10
CA LYS A 193 31.65 5.00 -18.85
C LYS A 193 30.36 5.14 -18.05
N THR A 194 30.36 4.74 -16.79
CA THR A 194 29.17 4.81 -15.94
C THR A 194 28.63 6.22 -15.78
N ILE A 195 27.29 6.34 -15.64
CA ILE A 195 26.44 7.54 -15.44
C ILE A 195 27.26 8.85 -15.29
N PRO A 196 27.03 9.91 -16.10
CA PRO A 196 27.60 11.23 -15.84
C PRO A 196 27.31 11.67 -14.39
N GLY A 197 28.36 11.87 -13.60
CA GLY A 197 28.26 12.11 -12.14
C GLY A 197 28.57 10.91 -11.24
N THR A 198 28.74 9.73 -11.82
CA THR A 198 29.34 8.54 -11.19
C THR A 198 30.73 8.20 -11.73
N GLU A 199 31.29 9.03 -12.61
CA GLU A 199 32.65 8.83 -13.15
C GLU A 199 33.71 8.81 -12.02
N ASP A 200 33.53 9.61 -10.97
CA ASP A 200 34.38 9.58 -9.76
C ASP A 200 34.12 8.34 -8.89
N TYR A 201 32.94 7.72 -9.03
CA TYR A 201 32.55 6.52 -8.29
C TYR A 201 33.18 5.28 -8.96
N PHE A 202 33.16 5.15 -10.28
CA PHE A 202 33.65 3.94 -10.96
C PHE A 202 35.16 3.92 -11.23
N ASN A 203 35.87 5.06 -11.12
CA ASN A 203 37.30 5.13 -11.42
C ASN A 203 38.24 4.78 -10.24
N ALA A 204 37.71 4.37 -9.08
CA ALA A 204 38.50 4.15 -7.87
C ALA A 204 38.73 2.65 -7.57
N GLN A 205 39.94 2.20 -7.89
CA GLN A 205 40.53 0.91 -7.51
C GLN A 205 40.26 0.56 -6.02
N ALA A 206 39.84 -0.69 -5.75
CA ALA A 206 39.87 -1.46 -4.48
C ALA A 206 39.71 -0.79 -3.10
N ASN A 207 39.19 0.43 -2.99
CA ASN A 207 39.02 1.10 -1.69
C ASN A 207 37.74 0.62 -0.98
N LEU A 208 37.88 0.12 0.25
CA LEU A 208 36.77 -0.31 1.12
C LEU A 208 35.67 0.76 1.23
N LEU A 209 36.07 2.04 1.28
CA LEU A 209 35.16 3.19 1.34
C LEU A 209 34.22 3.26 0.14
N TYR A 210 34.70 2.95 -1.07
CA TYR A 210 33.87 2.94 -2.28
C TYR A 210 32.79 1.87 -2.21
N LYS A 211 33.15 0.65 -1.78
CA LYS A 211 32.19 -0.45 -1.58
C LYS A 211 31.11 -0.07 -0.57
N ILE A 212 31.47 0.60 0.52
CA ILE A 212 30.52 1.09 1.53
C ILE A 212 29.56 2.11 0.92
N VAL A 213 30.08 3.12 0.21
CA VAL A 213 29.26 4.16 -0.43
C VAL A 213 28.32 3.55 -1.48
N PHE A 214 28.80 2.62 -2.29
CA PHE A 214 27.97 1.90 -3.27
C PHE A 214 26.82 1.15 -2.57
N CYS A 215 27.11 0.39 -1.51
CA CYS A 215 26.09 -0.31 -0.74
C CYS A 215 25.05 0.65 -0.14
N ILE A 216 25.48 1.79 0.40
CA ILE A 216 24.57 2.82 0.96
C ILE A 216 23.65 3.39 -0.13
N ASN A 217 24.20 3.72 -1.29
CA ASN A 217 23.40 4.24 -2.42
C ASN A 217 22.44 3.18 -2.96
N PHE A 218 22.85 1.92 -3.03
CA PHE A 218 21.98 0.81 -3.43
C PHE A 218 20.82 0.63 -2.45
N ILE A 219 21.09 0.62 -1.15
CA ILE A 219 20.04 0.54 -0.12
C ILE A 219 19.11 1.76 -0.20
N SER A 220 19.66 2.96 -0.39
CA SER A 220 18.85 4.18 -0.56
C SER A 220 17.93 4.08 -1.77
N ALA A 221 18.44 3.62 -2.92
CA ALA A 221 17.63 3.41 -4.10
C ALA A 221 16.52 2.37 -3.88
N LEU A 222 16.77 1.28 -3.14
CA LEU A 222 15.73 0.33 -2.75
C LEU A 222 14.61 1.00 -1.94
N PHE A 223 14.93 1.93 -1.04
CA PHE A 223 13.91 2.70 -0.33
C PHE A 223 13.09 3.58 -1.28
N HIS A 224 13.72 4.27 -2.26
CA HIS A 224 13.00 5.02 -3.30
C HIS A 224 12.00 4.16 -4.07
N TYR A 225 12.43 2.99 -4.55
CA TYR A 225 11.52 2.05 -5.24
C TYR A 225 10.43 1.50 -4.32
N THR A 226 10.75 1.31 -3.03
CA THR A 226 9.75 0.86 -2.05
C THR A 226 8.68 1.92 -1.80
N VAL A 227 9.03 3.23 -1.79
CA VAL A 227 8.06 4.33 -1.63
C VAL A 227 7.04 4.33 -2.76
N THR A 228 7.47 4.40 -4.02
CA THR A 228 6.54 4.38 -5.17
C THR A 228 5.67 3.11 -5.18
N THR A 229 6.28 1.96 -4.87
CA THR A 229 5.56 0.68 -4.80
C THR A 229 4.52 0.70 -3.67
N ALA A 230 4.85 1.24 -2.49
CA ALA A 230 3.92 1.36 -1.37
C ALA A 230 2.72 2.26 -1.72
N VAL A 231 2.96 3.42 -2.35
CA VAL A 231 1.90 4.35 -2.76
C VAL A 231 0.97 3.71 -3.79
N CYS A 232 1.53 3.07 -4.82
CA CYS A 232 0.74 2.42 -5.86
C CYS A 232 -0.12 1.28 -5.28
N ASN A 233 0.46 0.43 -4.42
CA ASN A 233 -0.27 -0.67 -3.80
C ASN A 233 -1.34 -0.18 -2.82
N LEU A 234 -1.09 0.91 -2.10
CA LEU A 234 -2.10 1.54 -1.26
C LEU A 234 -3.29 2.01 -2.12
N ALA A 235 -3.04 2.65 -3.25
CA ALA A 235 -4.09 3.07 -4.17
C ALA A 235 -4.88 1.88 -4.74
N ILE A 236 -4.19 0.82 -5.18
CA ILE A 236 -4.82 -0.42 -5.69
C ILE A 236 -5.78 -1.00 -4.66
N VAL A 237 -5.35 -1.13 -3.40
CA VAL A 237 -6.17 -1.72 -2.33
C VAL A 237 -7.36 -0.83 -1.99
N LEU A 238 -7.17 0.49 -1.84
CA LEU A 238 -8.26 1.42 -1.52
C LEU A 238 -9.30 1.49 -2.63
N VAL A 239 -8.86 1.57 -3.89
CA VAL A 239 -9.76 1.57 -5.05
C VAL A 239 -10.51 0.24 -5.15
N SER A 240 -9.83 -0.89 -4.99
CA SER A 240 -10.48 -2.20 -5.05
C SER A 240 -11.50 -2.39 -3.93
N HIS A 241 -11.20 -1.92 -2.71
CA HIS A 241 -12.15 -1.93 -1.59
C HIS A 241 -13.38 -1.08 -1.90
N ALA A 242 -13.19 0.14 -2.39
CA ALA A 242 -14.28 1.02 -2.79
C ALA A 242 -15.13 0.42 -3.93
N CYS A 243 -14.50 -0.17 -4.96
CA CYS A 243 -15.20 -0.87 -6.04
C CYS A 243 -15.98 -2.09 -5.52
N GLY A 244 -15.44 -2.82 -4.55
CA GLY A 244 -16.14 -3.92 -3.88
C GLY A 244 -17.38 -3.44 -3.14
N LEU A 245 -17.27 -2.38 -2.34
CA LEU A 245 -18.40 -1.77 -1.65
C LEU A 245 -19.49 -1.29 -2.63
N ILE A 246 -19.10 -0.63 -3.72
CA ILE A 246 -20.04 -0.18 -4.75
C ILE A 246 -20.77 -1.37 -5.38
N GLN A 247 -20.05 -2.45 -5.70
CA GLN A 247 -20.68 -3.64 -6.28
C GLN A 247 -21.67 -4.32 -5.31
N ILE A 248 -21.35 -4.34 -4.01
CA ILE A 248 -22.27 -4.84 -2.98
C ILE A 248 -23.54 -3.98 -2.92
N ILE A 249 -23.41 -2.65 -2.97
CA ILE A 249 -24.55 -1.73 -2.98
C ILE A 249 -25.43 -1.96 -4.21
N ILE A 250 -24.83 -2.15 -5.39
CA ILE A 250 -25.56 -2.44 -6.62
C ILE A 250 -26.32 -3.77 -6.50
N TRP A 251 -25.65 -4.82 -6.04
CA TRP A 251 -26.26 -6.14 -5.84
C TRP A 251 -27.45 -6.08 -4.86
N ASN A 252 -27.29 -5.36 -3.75
CA ASN A 252 -28.37 -5.15 -2.79
C ASN A 252 -29.56 -4.38 -3.39
N LEU A 253 -29.29 -3.38 -4.24
CA LEU A 253 -30.34 -2.62 -4.91
C LEU A 253 -31.11 -3.46 -5.93
N GLU A 254 -30.41 -4.29 -6.71
CA GLU A 254 -31.02 -5.19 -7.69
C GLU A 254 -31.94 -6.22 -7.01
N ASN A 255 -31.45 -6.87 -5.95
CA ASN A 255 -32.24 -7.81 -5.15
C ASN A 255 -33.46 -7.13 -4.52
N PHE A 256 -33.31 -5.88 -4.09
CA PHE A 256 -34.40 -5.10 -3.51
C PHE A 256 -35.49 -4.76 -4.54
N ILE A 257 -35.10 -4.31 -5.74
CA ILE A 257 -36.04 -4.01 -6.83
C ILE A 257 -36.79 -5.27 -7.28
N GLN A 258 -36.09 -6.41 -7.36
CA GLN A 258 -36.71 -7.68 -7.71
C GLN A 258 -37.75 -8.12 -6.67
N GLN A 259 -37.44 -7.99 -5.38
CA GLN A 259 -38.41 -8.28 -4.31
C GLN A 259 -39.66 -7.39 -4.34
N ILE A 260 -39.53 -6.10 -4.69
CA ILE A 260 -40.66 -5.19 -4.86
C ILE A 260 -41.55 -5.62 -6.03
N THR A 261 -40.91 -5.92 -7.16
CA THR A 261 -41.59 -6.29 -8.41
C THR A 261 -42.35 -7.61 -8.25
N ASP A 262 -41.77 -8.56 -7.51
CA ASP A 262 -42.36 -9.88 -7.28
C ASP A 262 -43.48 -9.88 -6.21
N LYS A 263 -43.54 -8.87 -5.30
CA LYS A 263 -44.48 -8.86 -4.17
C LYS A 263 -45.68 -7.90 -4.25
N ASN A 264 -45.90 -7.16 -5.34
CA ASN A 264 -46.98 -6.13 -5.39
C ASN A 264 -46.99 -5.23 -4.13
N SER A 265 -45.82 -4.77 -3.69
CA SER A 265 -45.68 -3.98 -2.46
C SER A 265 -46.32 -2.59 -2.58
N SER A 266 -46.91 -2.12 -1.48
CA SER A 266 -47.59 -0.81 -1.37
C SER A 266 -46.64 0.37 -1.66
N PRO A 267 -47.09 1.43 -2.37
CA PRO A 267 -46.29 2.62 -2.69
C PRO A 267 -45.58 3.25 -1.48
N ASP A 268 -46.22 3.26 -0.30
CA ASP A 268 -45.67 3.85 0.92
C ASP A 268 -44.48 3.04 1.49
N GLU A 269 -44.49 1.72 1.34
CA GLU A 269 -43.41 0.86 1.82
C GLU A 269 -42.16 1.01 0.92
N THR A 270 -42.36 1.16 -0.38
CA THR A 270 -41.31 1.53 -1.35
C THR A 270 -40.69 2.88 -1.02
N ASN A 271 -41.49 3.91 -0.74
CA ASN A 271 -40.99 5.26 -0.45
C ASN A 271 -40.20 5.32 0.87
N MET A 272 -40.67 4.67 1.92
CA MET A 272 -39.98 4.61 3.21
C MET A 272 -38.61 3.94 3.09
N ARG A 273 -38.50 2.92 2.23
CA ARG A 273 -37.28 2.13 2.05
C ARG A 273 -36.30 2.74 1.05
N ILE A 274 -36.78 3.39 -0.02
CA ILE A 274 -35.96 4.23 -0.91
C ILE A 274 -35.29 5.35 -0.10
N ARG A 275 -36.02 5.94 0.85
CA ARG A 275 -35.45 6.93 1.76
C ARG A 275 -34.28 6.36 2.58
N ILE A 276 -34.38 5.13 3.09
CA ILE A 276 -33.28 4.47 3.82
C ILE A 276 -32.07 4.25 2.91
N ILE A 277 -32.29 3.85 1.65
CA ILE A 277 -31.20 3.65 0.67
C ILE A 277 -30.54 5.00 0.33
N ILE A 278 -31.33 6.05 0.09
CA ILE A 278 -30.82 7.40 -0.15
C ILE A 278 -30.06 7.90 1.09
N GLU A 279 -30.57 7.68 2.30
CA GLU A 279 -29.89 8.06 3.54
C GLU A 279 -28.55 7.32 3.68
N LYS A 280 -28.50 6.00 3.45
CA LYS A 280 -27.23 5.24 3.45
C LYS A 280 -26.26 5.71 2.35
N HIS A 281 -26.77 6.03 1.15
CA HIS A 281 -25.95 6.51 0.05
C HIS A 281 -25.42 7.92 0.33
N VAL A 282 -26.23 8.79 0.94
CA VAL A 282 -25.84 10.13 1.41
C VAL A 282 -24.84 10.03 2.57
N GLU A 283 -24.97 9.06 3.45
CA GLU A 283 -24.06 8.82 4.57
C GLU A 283 -22.68 8.34 4.09
N LEU A 284 -22.64 7.46 3.09
CA LEU A 284 -21.41 7.07 2.38
C LEU A 284 -20.79 8.23 1.56
N LEU A 285 -21.64 9.07 0.95
CA LEU A 285 -21.18 10.29 0.26
C LEU A 285 -20.66 11.35 1.23
N ASN A 286 -21.20 11.42 2.44
CA ASN A 286 -20.73 12.34 3.48
C ASN A 286 -19.46 11.84 4.17
N SER A 287 -19.32 10.53 4.42
CA SER A 287 -18.07 9.96 4.92
C SER A 287 -16.92 10.16 3.92
N SER A 288 -17.20 10.01 2.62
CA SER A 288 -16.24 10.31 1.54
C SER A 288 -16.02 11.81 1.28
N ARG A 289 -16.98 12.69 1.56
CA ARG A 289 -16.79 14.15 1.51
C ARG A 289 -15.99 14.68 2.72
N LEU A 290 -16.14 14.10 3.90
CA LEU A 290 -15.30 14.42 5.06
C LEU A 290 -13.84 14.05 4.84
N GLN A 291 -13.56 12.96 4.10
CA GLN A 291 -12.21 12.62 3.62
C GLN A 291 -11.61 13.65 2.65
N ARG A 292 -12.44 14.49 2.01
CA ARG A 292 -12.00 15.49 1.02
C ARG A 292 -11.68 16.87 1.62
N LYS A 293 -12.05 17.10 2.89
CA LYS A 293 -11.80 18.35 3.63
C LYS A 293 -10.70 18.24 4.70
N LEU A 294 -10.10 17.06 4.88
CA LEU A 294 -8.97 16.79 5.78
C LEU A 294 -7.70 16.58 4.97
#